data_AF-A0AA43DAY7-F1
#
_entry.id   AF-A0AA43DAY7-F1
#
_cell.length_a   1.000
_cell.length_b   1.000
_cell.length_c   1.000
_cell.angle_alpha   90.00
_cell.angle_beta   90.00
_cell.angle_gamma   90.00
#
_symmetry.space_group_name_H-M   'P 1'
#
loop_
_entity.id
_entity.type
_entity.pdbx_description
1 polymer ?
#
loop_
_entity_poly.entity_id
_entity_poly.type
_entity_poly.pdbx_seq_one_letter_code
_entity_poly.pdbx_strand_id
1 'polypeptide(L)'
;MSTADLPGAGYRVRPRFKIESDYSVAALKQKLQDGLQQEQATCTGIVNDGYVTIYIPHEDQHYWSPQLNLTFEETEKGSLIRGLYGPRPVV
;
A
#
# COMPACT_ATOMS: atom_id res chain seq x y z
N MET A 1 -1.26 13.25 -20.92
CA MET A 1 -0.30 12.14 -21.08
C MET A 1 0.32 11.86 -19.74
N SER A 2 -0.05 10.75 -19.11
CA SER A 2 0.49 10.34 -17.81
C SER A 2 1.91 9.82 -17.99
N THR A 3 2.81 10.16 -17.09
CA THR A 3 4.25 9.84 -17.12
C THR A 3 4.57 8.34 -16.93
N ALA A 4 3.60 7.45 -17.14
CA ALA A 4 3.69 6.02 -16.87
C ALA A 4 4.14 5.15 -18.07
N ASP A 5 4.11 5.66 -19.31
CA ASP A 5 4.37 4.87 -20.52
C ASP A 5 5.72 5.16 -21.20
N LEU A 6 6.82 5.23 -20.45
CA LEU A 6 8.17 5.29 -21.04
C LEU A 6 8.87 3.93 -20.92
N PRO A 7 9.23 3.27 -22.05
CA PRO A 7 10.02 2.04 -22.03
C PRO A 7 11.46 2.40 -21.66
N GLY A 8 11.88 1.98 -20.46
CA GLY A 8 13.18 2.34 -19.88
C GLY A 8 13.14 2.84 -18.44
N ALA A 9 12.11 2.50 -17.66
CA ALA A 9 12.08 2.78 -16.23
C ALA A 9 13.21 2.00 -15.53
N GLY A 10 14.37 2.64 -15.36
CA GLY A 10 15.49 2.08 -14.61
C GLY A 10 15.06 1.59 -13.23
N TYR A 11 15.79 0.63 -12.68
CA TYR A 11 15.52 0.04 -11.37
C TYR A 11 15.29 1.13 -10.30
N ARG A 12 14.05 1.29 -9.83
CA ARG A 12 13.69 2.31 -8.82
C ARG A 12 13.76 1.70 -7.43
N VAL A 13 14.75 2.12 -6.67
CA VAL A 13 14.82 1.85 -5.23
C VAL A 13 13.66 2.59 -4.55
N ARG A 14 12.73 1.85 -3.95
CA ARG A 14 11.48 2.34 -3.30
C ARG A 14 10.45 2.95 -4.25
N PRO A 15 9.77 2.11 -5.05
CA PRO A 15 8.65 2.54 -5.88
C PRO A 15 7.58 3.28 -5.06
N ARG A 16 6.98 4.29 -5.69
CA ARG A 16 5.89 5.10 -5.14
C ARG A 16 4.75 5.15 -6.14
N PHE A 17 3.53 5.17 -5.63
CA PHE A 17 2.34 5.38 -6.45
C PHE A 17 1.37 6.34 -5.78
N LYS A 18 0.47 6.87 -6.59
CA LYS A 18 -0.65 7.72 -6.19
C LYS A 18 -1.88 7.22 -6.94
N ILE A 19 -2.98 6.95 -6.23
CA ILE A 19 -4.24 6.46 -6.80
C ILE A 19 -5.38 7.31 -6.25
N GLU A 20 -6.25 7.79 -7.13
CA GLU A 20 -7.52 8.40 -6.75
C GLU A 20 -8.59 7.30 -6.65
N SER A 21 -9.47 7.43 -5.67
CA SER A 21 -10.50 6.45 -5.34
C SER A 21 -11.80 7.18 -5.02
N ASP A 22 -12.92 6.69 -5.52
CA ASP A 22 -14.24 7.25 -5.21
C ASP A 22 -14.75 6.84 -3.82
N TYR A 23 -14.04 5.95 -3.12
CA TYR A 23 -14.32 5.61 -1.73
C TYR A 23 -13.80 6.68 -0.77
N SER A 24 -14.53 6.93 0.33
CA SER A 24 -14.01 7.68 1.47
C SER A 24 -12.84 6.96 2.13
N VAL A 25 -12.02 7.68 2.90
CA VAL A 25 -10.90 7.08 3.63
C VAL A 25 -11.38 6.01 4.60
N ALA A 26 -12.51 6.23 5.28
CA ALA A 26 -13.11 5.24 6.17
C ALA A 26 -13.50 3.95 5.44
N ALA A 27 -14.17 4.07 4.28
CA ALA A 27 -14.57 2.92 3.48
C ALA A 27 -13.36 2.15 2.91
N LEU A 28 -12.30 2.86 2.49
CA LEU A 28 -11.05 2.23 2.06
C LEU A 28 -10.37 1.46 3.18
N LYS A 29 -10.25 2.05 4.37
CA LYS A 29 -9.65 1.38 5.53
C LYS A 29 -10.41 0.10 5.87
N GLN A 30 -11.74 0.14 5.85
CA GLN A 30 -12.56 -1.05 6.08
C GLN A 30 -12.29 -2.12 5.00
N LYS A 31 -12.27 -1.74 3.72
CA LYS A 31 -11.97 -2.69 2.63
C LYS A 31 -10.59 -3.33 2.76
N LEU A 32 -9.58 -2.55 3.15
CA LEU A 32 -8.23 -3.06 3.39
C LEU A 32 -8.23 -4.02 4.59
N GLN A 33 -8.91 -3.67 5.69
CA GLN A 33 -9.06 -4.54 6.85
C GLN A 33 -9.72 -5.86 6.47
N ASP A 34 -10.84 -5.81 5.75
CA ASP A 34 -11.59 -6.99 5.31
C ASP A 34 -10.73 -7.88 4.39
N GLY A 35 -10.02 -7.26 3.42
CA GLY A 35 -9.14 -7.97 2.48
C GLY A 35 -7.97 -8.67 3.18
N LEU A 36 -7.38 -8.03 4.19
CA LEU A 36 -6.30 -8.60 4.99
C LEU A 36 -6.76 -9.72 5.94
N GLN A 37 -8.07 -9.84 6.20
CA GLN A 37 -8.67 -10.86 7.05
C GLN A 37 -9.27 -12.03 6.27
N GLN A 38 -9.24 -12.00 4.94
CA GLN A 38 -9.74 -13.12 4.12
C GLN A 38 -8.89 -14.37 4.36
N GLU A 39 -9.54 -15.54 4.36
CA GLU A 39 -8.87 -16.83 4.57
C GLU A 39 -7.73 -17.10 3.56
N GLN A 40 -7.86 -16.58 2.33
CA GLN A 40 -6.83 -16.70 1.29
C GLN A 40 -6.02 -15.42 1.07
N ALA A 41 -5.93 -14.54 2.08
CA ALA A 41 -5.09 -13.36 1.99
C ALA A 41 -3.60 -13.75 1.83
N THR A 42 -2.97 -13.29 0.75
CA THR A 42 -1.55 -13.57 0.46
C THR A 42 -0.60 -12.57 1.13
N CYS A 43 -1.13 -11.69 1.97
CA CYS A 43 -0.39 -10.66 2.68
C CYS A 43 -1.05 -10.38 4.03
N THR A 44 -0.26 -9.87 4.96
CA THR A 44 -0.73 -9.44 6.28
C THR A 44 -0.57 -7.93 6.41
N GLY A 45 -1.15 -7.30 7.43
CA GLY A 45 -1.05 -5.86 7.57
C GLY A 45 -1.59 -5.30 8.88
N ILE A 46 -1.31 -4.02 9.09
CA ILE A 46 -1.79 -3.23 10.21
C ILE A 46 -2.54 -2.03 9.62
N VAL A 47 -3.80 -1.87 10.03
CA VAL A 47 -4.64 -0.72 9.67
C VAL A 47 -4.74 0.20 10.87
N ASN A 48 -4.24 1.43 10.74
CA ASN A 48 -4.35 2.48 11.74
C ASN A 48 -5.17 3.66 11.18
N ASP A 49 -5.45 4.65 12.02
CA ASP A 49 -6.32 5.76 11.63
C ASP A 49 -5.79 6.60 10.47
N GLY A 50 -4.48 6.83 10.40
CA GLY A 50 -3.85 7.67 9.38
C GLY A 50 -3.02 6.93 8.33
N TYR A 51 -2.73 5.64 8.55
CA TYR A 51 -1.88 4.86 7.66
C TYR A 51 -2.20 3.38 7.73
N VAL A 52 -1.87 2.67 6.66
CA VAL A 52 -1.93 1.21 6.58
C VAL A 52 -0.56 0.70 6.18
N THR A 53 -0.07 -0.35 6.83
CA THR A 53 1.15 -1.04 6.39
C THR A 53 0.81 -2.48 6.03
N ILE A 54 1.22 -2.92 4.85
CA ILE A 54 1.03 -4.28 4.33
C ILE A 54 2.39 -4.97 4.23
N TYR A 55 2.45 -6.23 4.62
CA TYR A 55 3.64 -7.07 4.71
C TYR A 55 3.43 -8.39 3.98
N ILE A 56 4.55 -9.01 3.60
CA ILE A 56 4.59 -10.45 3.27
C ILE A 56 4.25 -11.26 4.55
N PRO A 57 3.55 -12.41 4.47
CA PRO A 57 3.29 -13.27 5.63
C PRO A 57 4.57 -13.60 6.40
N HIS A 58 4.48 -13.71 7.73
CA HIS A 58 5.66 -13.76 8.59
C HIS A 58 6.58 -14.94 8.26
N GLU A 59 6.02 -16.12 7.96
CA GLU A 59 6.79 -17.30 7.53
C GLU A 59 7.59 -17.10 6.23
N ASP A 60 7.15 -16.19 5.37
CA ASP A 60 7.75 -15.89 4.06
C ASP A 60 8.63 -14.63 4.09
N GLN A 61 8.84 -14.03 5.26
CA GLN A 61 9.65 -12.82 5.40
C GLN A 61 11.16 -13.13 5.47
N HIS A 62 11.93 -12.32 4.76
CA HIS A 62 13.38 -12.35 4.70
C HIS A 62 13.92 -10.93 4.91
N TYR A 63 15.24 -10.77 5.02
CA TYR A 63 15.88 -9.45 5.24
C TYR A 63 15.48 -8.39 4.20
N TRP A 64 15.30 -8.81 2.94
CA TRP A 64 14.91 -7.93 1.83
C TRP A 64 13.41 -7.95 1.49
N SER A 65 12.57 -8.61 2.32
CA SER A 65 11.14 -8.63 2.06
C SER A 65 10.57 -7.20 2.07
N PRO A 66 9.75 -6.84 1.07
CA PRO A 66 9.17 -5.52 0.99
C PRO A 66 8.04 -5.36 2.01
N GLN A 67 7.79 -4.10 2.35
CA GLN A 67 6.57 -3.63 2.97
C GLN A 67 5.99 -2.49 2.15
N LEU A 68 4.67 -2.35 2.16
CA LEU A 68 3.94 -1.26 1.52
C LEU A 68 3.30 -0.39 2.58
N ASN A 69 3.68 0.88 2.63
CA ASN A 69 3.03 1.88 3.47
C ASN A 69 2.05 2.69 2.62
N LEU A 70 0.84 2.83 3.12
CA LEU A 70 -0.24 3.59 2.52
C LEU A 70 -0.62 4.75 3.44
N THR A 71 -0.76 5.94 2.87
CA THR A 71 -1.41 7.08 3.52
C THR A 71 -2.59 7.54 2.69
N PHE A 72 -3.53 8.22 3.34
CA PHE A 72 -4.80 8.60 2.76
C PHE A 72 -5.11 10.07 3.03
N GLU A 73 -5.66 10.75 2.04
CA GLU A 73 -6.18 12.12 2.13
C GLU A 73 -7.64 12.10 1.65
N GLU A 74 -8.56 12.68 2.41
CA GLU A 74 -9.93 12.90 1.91
C GLU A 74 -9.91 13.93 0.78
N THR A 75 -10.79 13.75 -0.20
CA THR A 75 -10.97 14.65 -1.34
C THR A 75 -12.45 14.91 -1.55
N GLU A 76 -12.81 15.87 -2.41
CA GLU A 76 -14.21 16.16 -2.73
C GLU A 76 -14.96 14.97 -3.35
N LYS A 77 -14.26 14.06 -4.03
CA LYS A 77 -14.87 12.95 -4.79
C LYS A 77 -14.70 11.58 -4.14
N GLY A 78 -14.04 11.51 -2.99
CA GLY A 78 -13.62 10.27 -2.36
C GLY A 78 -12.28 10.49 -1.66
N SER A 79 -11.24 9.77 -2.04
CA SER A 79 -9.94 9.86 -1.37
C SER A 79 -8.76 9.69 -2.31
N LEU A 80 -7.61 10.13 -1.81
CA LEU A 80 -6.33 9.96 -2.44
C LEU A 80 -5.44 9.02 -1.63
N ILE A 81 -4.95 7.97 -2.28
CA ILE A 81 -4.08 6.95 -1.71
C ILE A 81 -2.66 7.20 -2.20
N ARG A 82 -1.70 7.26 -1.27
CA ARG A 82 -0.25 7.31 -1.59
C ARG A 82 0.42 6.05 -1.08
N GLY A 83 1.10 5.34 -1.97
CA GLY A 83 1.85 4.13 -1.63
C GLY A 83 3.35 4.35 -1.70
N LEU A 84 4.06 3.80 -0.71
CA LEU A 84 5.52 3.76 -0.66
C LEU A 84 5.97 2.34 -0.30
N TYR A 85 6.67 1.70 -1.24
CA TYR A 85 7.38 0.45 -0.96
C TYR A 85 8.71 0.73 -0.26
N GLY A 86 9.03 -0.07 0.75
CA GLY A 86 10.31 -0.04 1.45
C GLY A 86 10.74 -1.42 1.89
N PRO A 87 12.01 -1.62 2.26
CA PRO A 87 12.42 -2.85 2.93
C PRO A 87 11.74 -2.92 4.31
N ARG A 88 11.59 -4.15 4.83
CA ARG A 88 11.25 -4.37 6.23
C ARG A 88 12.21 -3.56 7.13
N PRO A 89 11.72 -2.74 8.07
CA PRO A 89 12.58 -2.07 9.04
C PRO A 89 13.21 -3.16 9.91
N VAL A 90 14.51 -3.30 9.77
CA VAL A 90 15.32 -4.13 10.66
C VAL A 90 15.74 -3.19 11.78
N VAL A 91 15.53 -3.61 13.03
CA VAL A 91 16.12 -2.95 14.20
C VAL A 91 17.62 -2.79 14.03
#